data_AF-A0A7W9ZGL1-F1
#
_entry.id   AF-A0A7W9ZGL1-F1
#
_cell.length_a   1.000
_cell.length_b   1.000
_cell.length_c   1.000
_cell.angle_alpha   90.00
_cell.angle_beta   90.00
_cell.angle_gamma   90.00
#
_symmetry.space_group_name_H-M   'P 1'
#
loop_
_entity.id
_entity.type
_entity.pdbx_description
1 polymer ?
#
loop_
_entity_poly.entity_id
_entity_poly.type
_entity_poly.pdbx_seq_one_letter_code
_entity_poly.pdbx_strand_id
1 'polypeptide(L)'
;MTSTNESPLMAGGVADGLSATDRIIIEANIDHAQRSLRPMAHPSPLNHSGGKGRSAANLMKVVSVPPGGVYLDANCGGCSIPLAFAQAAAESGKVVYFRMRDINSQLINFWCCLRDAPDGLVAEVRRLVEPYWRNPDRMFIDATKILETNRRDFVDDKVLVAAAYYIHSQICHPMAQFKLAAGGRSKDKTGWFLHSYAVRLGQLFRWSAVIQGWDFRVQDFRQTFQEAISLGGRAFLLTDPPYEGTGKSSYGVDFGADDHDQLAALVRLAHDGGVRVMVTLNWSEQNGSRYEGFLRFFRLQDWPSRGSDRKERQGQELVILTYDAPHLEFFRRQMGWLTVDEVRAQRNTNDNAVLESVA
;
A
#
# COMPACT_ATOMS: atom_id res chain seq x y z
N MET A 1 -58.10 18.01 16.70
CA MET A 1 -57.91 18.06 15.23
C MET A 1 -56.47 18.46 14.96
N THR A 2 -55.58 17.49 14.82
CA THR A 2 -54.15 17.68 14.59
C THR A 2 -53.79 16.74 13.45
N SER A 3 -53.58 17.28 12.25
CA SER A 3 -53.26 16.49 11.06
C SER A 3 -51.77 16.13 11.06
N THR A 4 -51.51 14.84 11.16
CA THR A 4 -50.20 14.23 10.91
C THR A 4 -49.97 14.16 9.41
N ASN A 5 -49.00 14.95 8.92
CA ASN A 5 -48.50 14.89 7.55
C ASN A 5 -47.49 13.74 7.47
N GLU A 6 -47.97 12.53 7.16
CA GLU A 6 -47.11 11.42 6.75
C GLU A 6 -46.71 11.62 5.29
N SER A 7 -45.43 11.87 5.07
CA SER A 7 -44.83 11.94 3.73
C SER A 7 -44.61 10.51 3.22
N PRO A 8 -45.12 10.12 2.04
CA PRO A 8 -44.95 8.78 1.54
C PRO A 8 -43.49 8.57 1.12
N LEU A 9 -42.84 7.60 1.77
CA LEU A 9 -41.59 7.00 1.31
C LEU A 9 -41.81 6.48 -0.11
N MET A 10 -41.16 7.14 -1.06
CA MET A 10 -41.06 6.71 -2.45
C MET A 10 -40.45 5.31 -2.51
N ALA A 11 -41.30 4.31 -2.73
CA ALA A 11 -40.92 3.03 -3.31
C ALA A 11 -40.59 3.24 -4.80
N GLY A 12 -39.48 3.93 -5.07
CA GLY A 12 -38.91 4.05 -6.40
C GLY A 12 -37.85 2.96 -6.56
N GLY A 13 -38.08 2.02 -7.49
CA GLY A 13 -37.07 1.06 -7.91
C GLY A 13 -35.85 1.78 -8.48
N VAL A 14 -34.77 1.85 -7.71
CA VAL A 14 -33.47 2.38 -8.14
C VAL A 14 -32.52 1.20 -8.30
N ALA A 15 -32.58 0.49 -9.44
CA ALA A 15 -31.57 -0.52 -9.79
C ALA A 15 -31.44 -0.86 -11.29
N ASP A 16 -32.11 -0.19 -12.23
CA ASP A 16 -31.98 -0.48 -13.67
C ASP A 16 -31.18 0.58 -14.43
N GLY A 17 -29.97 0.88 -13.93
CA GLY A 17 -29.04 1.83 -14.55
C GLY A 17 -28.03 1.23 -15.53
N LEU A 18 -27.88 -0.09 -15.56
CA LEU A 18 -26.95 -0.82 -16.44
C LEU A 18 -27.73 -1.53 -17.53
N SER A 19 -27.29 -1.42 -18.78
CA SER A 19 -27.91 -2.20 -19.86
C SER A 19 -27.65 -3.69 -19.64
N ALA A 20 -28.52 -4.56 -20.17
CA ALA A 20 -28.30 -6.00 -20.14
C ALA A 20 -26.93 -6.38 -20.74
N THR A 21 -26.50 -5.65 -21.78
CA THR A 21 -25.19 -5.80 -22.41
C THR A 21 -24.04 -5.46 -21.45
N ASP A 22 -24.15 -4.37 -20.68
CA ASP A 22 -23.13 -4.00 -19.70
C ASP A 22 -23.00 -5.09 -18.62
N ARG A 23 -24.12 -5.64 -18.14
CA ARG A 23 -24.11 -6.74 -17.15
C ARG A 23 -23.37 -7.98 -17.68
N ILE A 24 -23.66 -8.39 -18.92
CA ILE A 24 -22.99 -9.54 -19.57
C ILE A 24 -21.49 -9.30 -19.73
N ILE A 25 -21.07 -8.09 -20.14
CA ILE A 25 -19.65 -7.73 -20.28
C ILE A 25 -18.94 -7.75 -18.92
N ILE A 26 -19.61 -7.26 -17.87
CA ILE A 26 -19.08 -7.26 -16.51
C ILE A 26 -18.86 -8.70 -16.01
N GLU A 27 -19.85 -9.57 -16.18
CA GLU A 27 -19.79 -10.98 -15.78
C GLU A 27 -18.70 -11.74 -16.54
N ALA A 28 -18.65 -11.61 -17.87
CA ALA A 28 -17.63 -12.27 -18.68
C ALA A 28 -16.20 -11.84 -18.32
N ASN A 29 -15.99 -10.57 -17.95
CA ASN A 29 -14.69 -10.07 -17.52
C ASN A 29 -14.27 -10.60 -16.14
N ILE A 30 -15.22 -10.78 -15.23
CA ILE A 30 -14.96 -11.37 -13.90
C ILE A 30 -14.54 -12.83 -14.07
N ASP A 31 -15.28 -13.61 -14.86
CA ASP A 31 -14.96 -15.00 -15.16
C ASP A 31 -13.58 -15.13 -15.83
N HIS A 32 -13.27 -14.25 -16.78
CA HIS A 32 -11.95 -14.24 -17.44
C HIS A 32 -10.82 -13.88 -16.46
N ALA A 33 -11.04 -12.87 -15.61
CA ALA A 33 -10.07 -12.48 -14.60
C ALA A 33 -9.79 -13.63 -13.62
N GLN A 34 -10.82 -14.34 -13.16
CA GLN A 34 -10.67 -15.49 -12.27
C GLN A 34 -9.85 -16.64 -12.89
N ARG A 35 -9.94 -16.85 -14.22
CA ARG A 35 -9.27 -17.97 -14.90
C ARG A 35 -7.83 -17.71 -15.32
N SER A 36 -7.44 -16.46 -15.51
CA SER A 36 -6.08 -16.10 -15.91
C SER A 36 -5.19 -15.99 -14.66
N LEU A 37 -4.07 -16.71 -14.59
CA LEU A 37 -3.05 -16.56 -13.54
C LEU A 37 -1.90 -15.63 -13.97
N ARG A 38 -2.08 -14.85 -15.04
CA ARG A 38 -1.01 -13.96 -15.53
C ARG A 38 -0.55 -12.98 -14.43
N PRO A 39 0.76 -12.70 -14.35
CA PRO A 39 1.29 -11.71 -13.43
C PRO A 39 0.50 -10.41 -13.54
N MET A 40 0.00 -9.91 -12.40
CA MET A 40 -0.74 -8.66 -12.40
C MET A 40 0.24 -7.50 -12.56
N ALA A 41 -0.01 -6.63 -13.55
CA ALA A 41 0.84 -5.47 -13.82
C ALA A 41 0.91 -4.47 -12.65
N HIS A 42 -0.05 -4.54 -11.72
CA HIS A 42 -0.04 -3.79 -10.48
C HIS A 42 -0.07 -4.76 -9.31
N PRO A 43 0.82 -4.62 -8.31
CA PRO A 43 0.95 -5.62 -7.25
C PRO A 43 -0.06 -5.43 -6.10
N SER A 44 -1.02 -4.50 -6.18
CA SER A 44 -1.99 -4.23 -5.10
C SER A 44 -3.36 -3.85 -5.65
N PRO A 45 -4.47 -4.33 -5.04
CA PRO A 45 -5.82 -3.85 -5.34
C PRO A 45 -6.06 -2.42 -4.82
N LEU A 46 -5.29 -1.97 -3.82
CA LEU A 46 -5.44 -0.65 -3.21
C LEU A 46 -4.53 0.37 -3.87
N ASN A 47 -5.09 1.55 -4.13
CA ASN A 47 -4.30 2.76 -4.37
C ASN A 47 -4.00 3.42 -3.02
N HIS A 48 -2.83 3.12 -2.47
CA HIS A 48 -2.41 3.54 -1.13
C HIS A 48 -1.28 4.58 -1.20
N SER A 49 -1.32 5.57 -0.30
CA SER A 49 -0.22 6.54 -0.14
C SER A 49 1.09 5.82 0.20
N GLY A 50 2.22 6.26 -0.36
CA GLY A 50 3.51 5.59 -0.16
C GLY A 50 3.66 4.22 -0.84
N GLY A 51 2.61 3.70 -1.50
CA GLY A 51 2.58 2.37 -2.09
C GLY A 51 3.72 2.11 -3.07
N LYS A 52 4.47 1.03 -2.83
CA LYS A 52 5.66 0.64 -3.60
C LYS A 52 5.34 -0.14 -4.88
N GLY A 53 4.16 0.09 -5.48
CA GLY A 53 3.67 -0.71 -6.62
C GLY A 53 4.60 -0.72 -7.83
N ARG A 54 5.28 0.39 -8.11
CA ARG A 54 6.24 0.51 -9.22
C ARG A 54 7.62 -0.09 -8.92
N SER A 55 7.99 -0.16 -7.64
CA SER A 55 9.31 -0.62 -7.21
C SER A 55 9.28 -2.02 -6.58
N ALA A 56 8.11 -2.59 -6.32
CA ALA A 56 7.95 -3.89 -5.68
C ALA A 56 8.73 -5.01 -6.38
N ALA A 57 8.67 -5.09 -7.72
CA ALA A 57 9.41 -6.08 -8.50
C ALA A 57 10.94 -5.95 -8.38
N ASN A 58 11.43 -4.75 -8.08
CA ASN A 58 12.85 -4.50 -7.84
C ASN A 58 13.23 -4.79 -6.38
N LEU A 59 12.45 -4.27 -5.43
CA LEU A 59 12.66 -4.49 -4.00
C LEU A 59 12.58 -5.97 -3.62
N MET A 60 11.69 -6.75 -4.23
CA MET A 60 11.57 -8.18 -3.93
C MET A 60 12.83 -8.98 -4.29
N LYS A 61 13.67 -8.50 -5.22
CA LYS A 61 14.90 -9.20 -5.64
C LYS A 61 15.92 -9.31 -4.52
N VAL A 62 15.88 -8.39 -3.55
CA VAL A 62 16.77 -8.39 -2.40
C VAL A 62 16.12 -8.98 -1.15
N VAL A 63 14.83 -9.33 -1.19
CA VAL A 63 14.12 -9.98 -0.07
C VAL A 63 14.71 -11.39 0.16
N SER A 64 15.11 -11.66 1.40
CA SER A 64 15.77 -12.92 1.77
C SER A 64 15.06 -13.61 2.95
N VAL A 65 13.91 -14.23 2.67
CA VAL A 65 13.22 -15.09 3.65
C VAL A 65 13.85 -16.50 3.64
N PRO A 66 14.21 -17.12 4.77
CA PRO A 66 14.64 -18.52 4.78
C PRO A 66 13.50 -19.47 4.35
N PRO A 67 13.80 -20.67 3.83
CA PRO A 67 12.78 -21.69 3.56
C PRO A 67 11.96 -22.02 4.81
N GLY A 68 10.63 -22.03 4.69
CA GLY A 68 9.72 -22.20 5.84
C GLY A 68 9.72 -21.03 6.83
N GLY A 69 10.36 -19.91 6.46
CA GLY A 69 10.44 -18.70 7.26
C GLY A 69 9.17 -17.86 7.25
N VAL A 70 9.22 -16.76 7.98
CA VAL A 70 8.12 -15.81 8.12
C VAL A 70 8.52 -14.48 7.49
N TYR A 71 7.69 -13.99 6.57
CA TYR A 71 7.72 -12.62 6.08
C TYR A 71 6.80 -11.78 6.95
N LEU A 72 7.34 -10.77 7.61
CA LEU A 72 6.60 -9.77 8.36
C LEU A 72 6.66 -8.43 7.66
N ASP A 73 5.57 -7.68 7.71
CA ASP A 73 5.53 -6.28 7.31
C ASP A 73 4.91 -5.45 8.45
N ALA A 74 5.69 -4.52 9.02
CA ALA A 74 5.24 -3.70 10.14
C ALA A 74 4.29 -2.56 9.75
N ASN A 75 4.29 -2.19 8.46
CA ASN A 75 3.53 -1.06 7.92
C ASN A 75 2.99 -1.46 6.54
N CYS A 76 2.20 -2.52 6.50
CA CYS A 76 1.93 -3.23 5.26
C CYS A 76 1.22 -2.37 4.21
N GLY A 77 0.45 -1.35 4.61
CA GLY A 77 -0.20 -0.45 3.67
C GLY A 77 -0.97 -1.21 2.58
N GLY A 78 -0.67 -0.89 1.33
CA GLY A 78 -1.20 -1.60 0.14
C GLY A 78 -0.59 -2.98 -0.15
N CYS A 79 0.30 -3.52 0.67
CA CYS A 79 0.93 -4.84 0.52
C CYS A 79 1.66 -5.07 -0.82
N SER A 80 2.11 -4.00 -1.51
CA SER A 80 2.66 -4.13 -2.86
C SER A 80 3.92 -5.00 -2.93
N ILE A 81 4.84 -4.88 -1.97
CA ILE A 81 6.05 -5.72 -1.92
C ILE A 81 5.72 -7.15 -1.52
N PRO A 82 4.99 -7.41 -0.40
CA PRO A 82 4.66 -8.80 -0.02
C PRO A 82 3.85 -9.53 -1.08
N LEU A 83 2.94 -8.85 -1.80
CA LEU A 83 2.16 -9.48 -2.89
C LEU A 83 3.05 -9.88 -4.07
N ALA A 84 3.97 -9.01 -4.50
CA ALA A 84 4.93 -9.35 -5.55
C ALA A 84 5.84 -10.53 -5.11
N PHE A 85 6.30 -10.51 -3.85
CA PHE A 85 7.12 -11.57 -3.31
C PHE A 85 6.36 -12.91 -3.18
N ALA A 86 5.10 -12.89 -2.78
CA ALA A 86 4.28 -14.10 -2.66
C ALA A 86 4.05 -14.78 -4.02
N GLN A 87 3.83 -14.00 -5.08
CA GLN A 87 3.73 -14.52 -6.44
C GLN A 87 5.03 -15.21 -6.86
N ALA A 88 6.18 -14.55 -6.67
CA ALA A 88 7.49 -15.15 -6.98
C ALA A 88 7.81 -16.38 -6.10
N ALA A 89 7.40 -16.37 -4.83
CA ALA A 89 7.56 -17.50 -3.93
C ALA A 89 6.71 -18.71 -4.37
N ALA A 90 5.47 -18.48 -4.80
CA ALA A 90 4.59 -19.53 -5.33
C ALA A 90 5.17 -20.15 -6.62
N GLU A 91 5.66 -19.33 -7.55
CA GLU A 91 6.29 -19.80 -8.79
C GLU A 91 7.54 -20.64 -8.55
N SER A 92 8.29 -20.35 -7.48
CA SER A 92 9.49 -21.10 -7.08
C SER A 92 9.22 -22.25 -6.11
N GLY A 93 7.96 -22.51 -5.73
CA GLY A 93 7.60 -23.54 -4.76
C GLY A 93 8.08 -23.27 -3.33
N LYS A 94 8.44 -22.02 -3.00
CA LYS A 94 8.98 -21.63 -1.71
C LYS A 94 7.85 -21.44 -0.69
N VAL A 95 7.88 -22.21 0.39
CA VAL A 95 6.95 -22.04 1.51
C VAL A 95 7.38 -20.85 2.38
N VAL A 96 6.49 -19.85 2.48
CA VAL A 96 6.66 -18.66 3.31
C VAL A 96 5.35 -18.35 4.03
N TYR A 97 5.42 -18.03 5.31
CA TYR A 97 4.28 -17.53 6.08
C TYR A 97 4.28 -16.00 6.09
N PHE A 98 3.13 -15.39 5.78
CA PHE A 98 2.99 -13.94 5.70
C PHE A 98 2.24 -13.40 6.90
N ARG A 99 2.84 -12.43 7.59
CA ARG A 99 2.25 -11.71 8.74
C ARG A 99 2.27 -10.21 8.48
N MET A 100 1.12 -9.66 8.13
CA MET A 100 0.96 -8.27 7.77
C MET A 100 0.40 -7.48 8.96
N ARG A 101 1.01 -6.34 9.25
CA ARG A 101 0.66 -5.47 10.37
C ARG A 101 0.52 -4.04 9.86
N ASP A 102 -0.46 -3.34 10.41
CA ASP A 102 -0.63 -1.91 10.21
C ASP A 102 -1.41 -1.35 11.39
N ILE A 103 -1.21 -0.08 11.72
CA ILE A 103 -1.98 0.60 12.77
C ILE A 103 -3.37 1.01 12.26
N ASN A 104 -3.58 1.06 10.95
CA ASN A 104 -4.85 1.42 10.35
C ASN A 104 -5.85 0.24 10.36
N SER A 105 -6.82 0.29 11.28
CA SER A 105 -7.80 -0.79 11.42
C SER A 105 -8.73 -0.97 10.22
N GLN A 106 -9.07 0.10 9.49
CA GLN A 106 -9.90 0.01 8.28
C GLN A 106 -9.16 -0.69 7.13
N LEU A 107 -7.86 -0.43 6.99
CA LEU A 107 -7.01 -1.11 6.03
C LEU A 107 -6.90 -2.61 6.34
N ILE A 108 -6.60 -2.96 7.59
CA ILE A 108 -6.52 -4.36 8.02
C ILE A 108 -7.88 -5.06 7.84
N ASN A 109 -8.98 -4.38 8.19
CA ASN A 109 -10.32 -4.91 7.97
C ASN A 109 -10.60 -5.19 6.48
N PHE A 110 -10.18 -4.31 5.57
CA PHE A 110 -10.26 -4.58 4.13
C PHE A 110 -9.53 -5.87 3.74
N TRP A 111 -8.29 -6.04 4.19
CA TRP A 111 -7.50 -7.23 3.88
C TRP A 111 -8.12 -8.51 4.45
N CYS A 112 -8.61 -8.48 5.69
CA CYS A 112 -9.34 -9.60 6.29
C CYS A 112 -10.60 -9.94 5.49
N CYS A 113 -11.43 -8.95 5.12
CA CYS A 113 -12.63 -9.20 4.33
C CYS A 113 -12.32 -9.72 2.93
N LEU A 114 -11.24 -9.23 2.30
CA LEU A 114 -10.80 -9.73 1.00
C LEU A 114 -10.34 -11.20 1.09
N ARG A 115 -9.67 -11.58 2.18
CA ARG A 115 -9.24 -12.95 2.43
C ARG A 115 -10.42 -13.88 2.74
N ASP A 116 -11.30 -13.46 3.64
CA ASP A 116 -12.29 -14.35 4.28
C ASP A 116 -13.68 -14.31 3.61
N ALA A 117 -14.06 -13.19 2.99
CA ALA A 117 -15.39 -12.97 2.43
C ALA A 117 -15.33 -12.19 1.10
N PRO A 118 -14.56 -12.65 0.09
CA PRO A 118 -14.38 -11.92 -1.16
C PRO A 118 -15.70 -11.67 -1.91
N ASP A 119 -16.63 -12.64 -1.91
CA ASP A 119 -17.95 -12.48 -2.55
C ASP A 119 -18.78 -11.39 -1.88
N GLY A 120 -18.86 -11.41 -0.55
CA GLY A 120 -19.57 -10.40 0.24
C GLY A 120 -18.97 -9.01 0.03
N LEU A 121 -17.63 -8.90 0.00
CA LEU A 121 -16.93 -7.66 -0.27
C LEU A 121 -17.28 -7.12 -1.67
N VAL A 122 -17.24 -7.96 -2.71
CA VAL A 122 -17.59 -7.55 -4.08
C VAL A 122 -19.06 -7.11 -4.17
N ALA A 123 -19.97 -7.83 -3.51
CA ALA A 123 -21.39 -7.48 -3.46
C ALA A 123 -21.62 -6.11 -2.80
N GLU A 124 -20.96 -5.83 -1.67
CA GLU A 124 -21.08 -4.53 -1.00
C GLU A 124 -20.46 -3.40 -1.82
N VAL A 125 -19.33 -3.64 -2.50
CA VAL A 125 -18.78 -2.64 -3.42
C VAL A 125 -19.76 -2.36 -4.56
N ARG A 126 -20.44 -3.37 -5.12
CA ARG A 126 -21.50 -3.17 -6.14
C ARG A 126 -22.64 -2.33 -5.61
N ARG A 127 -23.16 -2.70 -4.44
CA ARG A 127 -24.25 -1.99 -3.77
C ARG A 127 -23.92 -0.51 -3.55
N LEU A 128 -22.67 -0.19 -3.23
CA LEU A 128 -22.21 1.19 -3.02
C LEU A 128 -21.83 1.94 -4.30
N VAL A 129 -21.60 1.28 -5.44
CA VAL A 129 -21.15 1.93 -6.69
C VAL A 129 -22.30 2.06 -7.69
N GLU A 130 -23.07 1.01 -7.91
CA GLU A 130 -24.07 0.93 -8.99
C GLU A 130 -25.16 2.01 -8.92
N PRO A 131 -25.74 2.35 -7.74
CA PRO A 131 -26.74 3.43 -7.66
C PRO A 131 -26.17 4.81 -8.03
N TYR A 132 -24.85 4.98 -7.93
CA TYR A 132 -24.17 6.27 -8.03
C TYR A 132 -23.28 6.39 -9.26
N TRP A 133 -23.41 5.50 -10.24
CA TRP A 133 -22.57 5.52 -11.44
C TRP A 133 -22.63 6.90 -12.16
N ARG A 134 -23.78 7.60 -12.09
CA ARG A 134 -23.97 8.96 -12.62
C ARG A 134 -23.66 10.09 -11.62
N ASN A 135 -23.44 9.77 -10.35
CA ASN A 135 -23.14 10.74 -9.29
C ASN A 135 -21.99 10.27 -8.37
N PRO A 136 -20.75 10.24 -8.88
CA PRO A 136 -19.60 9.77 -8.11
C PRO A 136 -19.23 10.66 -6.91
N ASP A 137 -19.68 11.92 -6.88
CA ASP A 137 -19.52 12.77 -5.70
C ASP A 137 -20.30 12.18 -4.52
N ARG A 138 -21.55 11.78 -4.77
CA ARG A 138 -22.37 11.15 -3.74
C ARG A 138 -21.81 9.81 -3.27
N MET A 139 -21.31 8.99 -4.20
CA MET A 139 -20.59 7.74 -3.88
C MET A 139 -19.43 7.97 -2.91
N PHE A 140 -18.58 8.97 -3.18
CA PHE A 140 -17.45 9.32 -2.33
C PHE A 140 -17.89 9.81 -0.95
N ILE A 141 -18.91 10.67 -0.89
CA ILE A 141 -19.47 11.19 0.35
C ILE A 141 -20.04 10.05 1.21
N ASP A 142 -20.83 9.15 0.62
CA ASP A 142 -21.45 8.04 1.35
C ASP A 142 -20.38 7.04 1.84
N ALA A 143 -19.38 6.70 1.02
CA ALA A 143 -18.24 5.90 1.45
C ALA A 143 -17.47 6.56 2.62
N THR A 144 -17.21 7.87 2.53
CA THR A 144 -16.54 8.62 3.60
C THR A 144 -17.36 8.62 4.90
N LYS A 145 -18.67 8.84 4.80
CA LYS A 145 -19.58 8.82 5.95
C LYS A 145 -19.61 7.45 6.64
N ILE A 146 -19.58 6.36 5.88
CA ILE A 146 -19.46 5.00 6.43
C ILE A 146 -18.15 4.89 7.21
N LEU A 147 -17.01 5.33 6.65
CA LEU A 147 -15.71 5.28 7.32
C LEU A 147 -15.65 6.17 8.58
N GLU A 148 -16.27 7.35 8.54
CA GLU A 148 -16.32 8.27 9.69
C GLU A 148 -17.16 7.74 10.84
N THR A 149 -18.33 7.17 10.53
CA THR A 149 -19.24 6.58 11.53
C THR A 149 -18.59 5.37 12.21
N ASN A 150 -17.70 4.68 11.49
CA ASN A 150 -17.06 3.43 11.89
C ASN A 150 -15.56 3.60 12.18
N ARG A 151 -15.15 4.75 12.74
CA ARG A 151 -13.75 5.01 13.10
C ARG A 151 -13.23 4.23 14.31
N ARG A 152 -14.11 3.62 15.11
CA ARG A 152 -13.74 2.87 16.33
C ARG A 152 -13.83 1.36 16.08
N ASP A 153 -12.94 0.59 16.71
CA ASP A 153 -12.50 -0.77 16.33
C ASP A 153 -13.53 -1.92 16.36
N PHE A 154 -14.83 -1.64 16.44
CA PHE A 154 -15.86 -2.68 16.38
C PHE A 154 -17.05 -2.19 15.59
N VAL A 155 -17.19 -2.74 14.39
CA VAL A 155 -18.29 -2.44 13.47
C VAL A 155 -19.11 -3.71 13.31
N ASP A 156 -20.43 -3.56 13.44
CA ASP A 156 -21.37 -4.66 13.23
C ASP A 156 -21.35 -5.16 11.77
N ASP A 157 -20.92 -4.32 10.82
CA ASP A 157 -20.79 -4.65 9.40
C ASP A 157 -19.37 -4.40 8.85
N LYS A 158 -18.47 -5.34 9.14
CA LYS A 158 -17.07 -5.31 8.67
C LYS A 158 -16.95 -5.27 7.15
N VAL A 159 -17.82 -5.97 6.44
CA VAL A 159 -17.77 -6.09 4.97
C VAL A 159 -18.14 -4.76 4.32
N LEU A 160 -19.18 -4.09 4.81
CA LEU A 160 -19.56 -2.75 4.37
C LEU A 160 -18.42 -1.74 4.55
N VAL A 161 -17.75 -1.75 5.70
CA VAL A 161 -16.63 -0.84 5.97
C VAL A 161 -15.44 -1.14 5.07
N ALA A 162 -15.14 -2.41 4.82
CA ALA A 162 -14.11 -2.81 3.87
C ALA A 162 -14.44 -2.34 2.44
N ALA A 163 -15.69 -2.47 2.01
CA ALA A 163 -16.15 -1.99 0.71
C ALA A 163 -16.02 -0.46 0.58
N ALA A 164 -16.45 0.27 1.61
CA ALA A 164 -16.31 1.73 1.66
C ALA A 164 -14.84 2.16 1.63
N TYR A 165 -13.96 1.47 2.37
CA TYR A 165 -12.51 1.74 2.37
C TYR A 165 -11.90 1.49 0.99
N TYR A 166 -12.27 0.38 0.36
CA TYR A 166 -11.84 0.06 -1.00
C TYR A 166 -12.22 1.18 -1.96
N ILE A 167 -13.50 1.55 -2.05
CA ILE A 167 -13.99 2.64 -2.92
C ILE A 167 -13.23 3.94 -2.65
N HIS A 168 -13.12 4.33 -1.38
CA HIS A 168 -12.40 5.54 -0.97
C HIS A 168 -10.95 5.51 -1.46
N SER A 169 -10.23 4.39 -1.29
CA SER A 169 -8.85 4.24 -1.77
C SER A 169 -8.72 4.40 -3.29
N GLN A 170 -9.71 3.96 -4.07
CA GLN A 170 -9.65 4.01 -5.53
C GLN A 170 -9.85 5.43 -6.08
N ILE A 171 -10.73 6.21 -5.45
CA ILE A 171 -11.18 7.50 -6.00
C ILE A 171 -10.62 8.72 -5.26
N CYS A 172 -10.04 8.54 -4.08
CA CYS A 172 -9.40 9.62 -3.32
C CYS A 172 -8.00 9.96 -3.87
N HIS A 173 -7.59 11.22 -3.69
CA HIS A 173 -6.18 11.58 -3.80
C HIS A 173 -5.39 10.84 -2.70
N PRO A 174 -4.26 10.17 -3.00
CA PRO A 174 -3.51 9.41 -1.98
C PRO A 174 -3.12 10.26 -0.76
N MET A 175 -2.72 11.52 -0.99
CA MET A 175 -2.37 12.49 0.06
C MET A 175 -3.56 12.95 0.92
N ALA A 176 -4.79 12.61 0.54
CA ALA A 176 -6.01 12.90 1.28
C ALA A 176 -6.67 11.64 1.86
N GLN A 177 -6.10 10.46 1.62
CA GLN A 177 -6.70 9.17 1.95
C GLN A 177 -7.00 9.02 3.46
N PHE A 178 -6.24 9.70 4.31
CA PHE A 178 -6.39 9.59 5.77
C PHE A 178 -7.08 10.79 6.41
N LYS A 179 -7.39 11.84 5.64
CA LYS A 179 -8.15 12.99 6.14
C LYS A 179 -9.63 12.67 6.29
N LEU A 180 -10.13 11.68 5.53
CA LEU A 180 -11.55 11.32 5.43
C LEU A 180 -12.45 12.56 5.29
N ALA A 181 -12.01 13.55 4.51
CA ALA A 181 -12.72 14.80 4.32
C ALA A 181 -13.39 14.82 2.93
N ALA A 182 -14.56 15.44 2.83
CA ALA A 182 -15.34 15.52 1.58
C ALA A 182 -14.56 16.11 0.38
N GLY A 183 -13.52 16.93 0.62
CA GLY A 183 -12.65 17.49 -0.42
C GLY A 183 -11.53 16.58 -0.92
N GLY A 184 -11.43 15.33 -0.47
CA GLY A 184 -10.34 14.41 -0.83
C GLY A 184 -10.46 13.74 -2.21
N ARG A 185 -11.61 13.83 -2.87
CA ARG A 185 -11.90 13.11 -4.12
C ARG A 185 -11.04 13.60 -5.30
N SER A 186 -10.56 12.66 -6.11
CA SER A 186 -9.92 12.94 -7.40
C SER A 186 -10.88 12.63 -8.55
N LYS A 187 -11.25 13.66 -9.35
CA LYS A 187 -12.12 13.49 -10.54
C LYS A 187 -11.53 12.50 -11.55
N ASP A 188 -10.24 12.61 -11.83
CA ASP A 188 -9.56 11.71 -12.75
C ASP A 188 -9.64 10.27 -12.26
N LYS A 189 -9.19 10.01 -11.02
CA LYS A 189 -9.20 8.65 -10.46
C LYS A 189 -10.60 8.06 -10.38
N THR A 190 -11.59 8.89 -10.07
CA THR A 190 -12.99 8.49 -10.13
C THR A 190 -13.35 7.97 -11.53
N GLY A 191 -13.05 8.73 -12.59
CA GLY A 191 -13.34 8.32 -13.97
C GLY A 191 -12.63 7.01 -14.34
N TRP A 192 -11.34 6.88 -14.00
CA TRP A 192 -10.57 5.66 -14.21
C TRP A 192 -11.15 4.46 -13.46
N PHE A 193 -11.52 4.65 -12.19
CA PHE A 193 -12.11 3.59 -11.37
C PHE A 193 -13.43 3.11 -11.96
N LEU A 194 -14.35 4.02 -12.28
CA LEU A 194 -15.65 3.67 -12.85
C LEU A 194 -15.50 2.98 -14.22
N HIS A 195 -14.58 3.44 -15.07
CA HIS A 195 -14.32 2.81 -16.38
C HIS A 195 -13.74 1.39 -16.28
N SER A 196 -12.94 1.13 -15.23
CA SER A 196 -12.27 -0.17 -15.02
C SER A 196 -12.91 -1.00 -13.89
N TYR A 197 -14.08 -0.59 -13.41
CA TYR A 197 -14.68 -1.06 -12.18
C TYR A 197 -14.87 -2.58 -12.16
N ALA A 198 -15.49 -3.12 -13.21
CA ALA A 198 -15.77 -4.55 -13.34
C ALA A 198 -14.50 -5.41 -13.36
N VAL A 199 -13.48 -4.97 -14.11
CA VAL A 199 -12.18 -5.63 -14.18
C VAL A 199 -11.51 -5.61 -12.80
N ARG A 200 -11.58 -4.48 -12.09
CA ARG A 200 -11.03 -4.35 -10.73
C ARG A 200 -11.73 -5.24 -9.71
N LEU A 201 -13.04 -5.40 -9.79
CA LEU A 201 -13.76 -6.37 -8.96
C LEU A 201 -13.34 -7.80 -9.25
N GLY A 202 -13.21 -8.18 -10.52
CA GLY A 202 -12.69 -9.50 -10.90
C GLY A 202 -11.28 -9.75 -10.35
N GLN A 203 -10.44 -8.72 -10.26
CA GLN A 203 -9.11 -8.80 -9.67
C GLN A 203 -9.13 -9.02 -8.14
N LEU A 204 -10.18 -8.63 -7.42
CA LEU A 204 -10.26 -8.89 -5.97
C LEU A 204 -10.22 -10.39 -5.66
N PHE A 205 -10.89 -11.23 -6.45
CA PHE A 205 -10.83 -12.68 -6.29
C PHE A 205 -9.42 -13.24 -6.48
N ARG A 206 -8.66 -12.70 -7.44
CA ARG A 206 -7.25 -13.09 -7.62
C ARG A 206 -6.41 -12.74 -6.40
N TRP A 207 -6.57 -11.53 -5.88
CA TRP A 207 -5.84 -11.12 -4.68
C TRP A 207 -6.23 -11.95 -3.48
N SER A 208 -7.53 -12.23 -3.31
CA SER A 208 -8.04 -13.15 -2.28
C SER A 208 -7.34 -14.50 -2.35
N ALA A 209 -7.20 -15.09 -3.55
CA ALA A 209 -6.50 -16.36 -3.74
C ALA A 209 -5.01 -16.30 -3.33
N VAL A 210 -4.32 -15.20 -3.64
CA VAL A 210 -2.90 -15.00 -3.27
C VAL A 210 -2.71 -14.87 -1.76
N ILE A 211 -3.64 -14.21 -1.06
CA ILE A 211 -3.51 -13.91 0.37
C ILE A 211 -4.14 -14.97 1.28
N GLN A 212 -4.59 -16.10 0.73
CA GLN A 212 -5.08 -17.20 1.56
C GLN A 212 -3.98 -17.66 2.53
N GLY A 213 -4.36 -17.79 3.81
CA GLY A 213 -3.44 -18.15 4.88
C GLY A 213 -2.53 -17.03 5.41
N TRP A 214 -2.63 -15.80 4.89
CA TRP A 214 -1.92 -14.65 5.46
C TRP A 214 -2.54 -14.22 6.79
N ASP A 215 -1.73 -13.79 7.75
CA ASP A 215 -2.18 -13.28 9.04
C ASP A 215 -2.13 -11.75 9.05
N PHE A 216 -3.31 -11.11 9.02
CA PHE A 216 -3.47 -9.65 9.08
C PHE A 216 -3.89 -9.21 10.49
N ARG A 217 -3.21 -8.21 11.07
CA ARG A 217 -3.57 -7.67 12.39
C ARG A 217 -3.36 -6.17 12.48
N VAL A 218 -4.23 -5.53 13.26
CA VAL A 218 -4.04 -4.15 13.70
C VAL A 218 -2.99 -4.16 14.79
N GLN A 219 -1.82 -3.59 14.53
CA GLN A 219 -0.69 -3.69 15.45
C GLN A 219 0.29 -2.53 15.25
N ASP A 220 0.78 -1.98 16.35
CA ASP A 220 1.86 -1.00 16.34
C ASP A 220 3.19 -1.64 15.90
N PHE A 221 4.01 -0.91 15.16
CA PHE A 221 5.27 -1.45 14.63
C PHE A 221 6.17 -1.99 15.75
N ARG A 222 6.18 -1.38 16.94
CA ARG A 222 7.00 -1.83 18.08
C ARG A 222 6.68 -3.27 18.47
N GLN A 223 5.41 -3.63 18.50
CA GLN A 223 4.97 -5.00 18.80
C GLN A 223 5.33 -5.96 17.65
N THR A 224 5.29 -5.49 16.41
CA THR A 224 5.72 -6.29 15.25
C THR A 224 7.22 -6.59 15.29
N PHE A 225 8.05 -5.64 15.74
CA PHE A 225 9.47 -5.88 15.96
C PHE A 225 9.71 -6.91 17.07
N GLN A 226 8.96 -6.85 18.18
CA GLN A 226 9.04 -7.87 19.24
C GLN A 226 8.67 -9.26 18.71
N GLU A 227 7.61 -9.35 17.89
CA GLU A 227 7.21 -10.58 17.21
C GLU A 227 8.34 -11.11 16.30
N ALA A 228 8.95 -10.25 15.48
CA ALA A 228 10.04 -10.64 14.60
C ALA A 228 11.28 -11.11 15.39
N ILE A 229 11.67 -10.39 16.45
CA ILE A 229 12.79 -10.77 17.34
C ILE A 229 12.55 -12.16 17.94
N SER A 230 11.32 -12.45 18.39
CA SER A 230 10.98 -13.77 18.95
C SER A 230 11.13 -14.92 17.94
N LEU A 231 11.05 -14.63 16.64
CA LEU A 231 11.24 -15.60 15.56
C LEU A 231 12.72 -15.76 15.17
N GLY A 232 13.56 -14.77 15.51
CA GLY A 232 14.99 -14.72 15.23
C GLY A 232 15.31 -14.90 13.74
N GLY A 233 16.32 -15.73 13.44
CA GLY A 233 16.77 -16.02 12.07
C GLY A 233 15.74 -16.65 11.13
N ARG A 234 14.54 -17.00 11.61
CA ARG A 234 13.41 -17.44 10.77
C ARG A 234 12.61 -16.28 10.18
N ALA A 235 12.76 -15.08 10.71
CA ALA A 235 12.01 -13.90 10.28
C ALA A 235 12.78 -13.07 9.26
N PHE A 236 12.03 -12.58 8.29
CA PHE A 236 12.35 -11.42 7.48
C PHE A 236 11.33 -10.34 7.80
N LEU A 237 11.78 -9.13 8.12
CA LEU A 237 10.92 -8.00 8.45
C LEU A 237 11.11 -6.88 7.43
N LEU A 238 10.02 -6.48 6.76
CA LEU A 238 9.92 -5.24 6.02
C LEU A 238 9.30 -4.16 6.92
N THR A 239 9.79 -2.94 6.82
CA THR A 239 9.11 -1.75 7.33
C THR A 239 9.25 -0.60 6.33
N ASP A 240 8.12 -0.01 5.95
CA ASP A 240 8.00 1.18 5.11
C ASP A 240 7.20 2.23 5.89
N PRO A 241 7.79 2.81 6.95
CA PRO A 241 7.06 3.72 7.83
C PRO A 241 6.72 5.02 7.08
N PRO A 242 5.84 5.87 7.64
CA PRO A 242 5.68 7.24 7.18
C PRO A 242 7.04 7.94 7.03
N TYR A 243 7.20 8.73 5.97
CA TYR A 243 8.46 9.42 5.68
C TYR A 243 8.68 10.59 6.63
N GLU A 244 9.94 10.83 7.01
CA GLU A 244 10.29 11.95 7.90
C GLU A 244 9.90 13.27 7.24
N GLY A 245 9.32 14.18 8.03
CA GLY A 245 8.84 15.48 7.54
C GLY A 245 7.52 15.40 6.77
N THR A 246 6.92 14.22 6.62
CA THR A 246 5.55 14.11 6.12
C THR A 246 4.57 14.17 7.28
N GLY A 247 3.72 15.19 7.29
CA GLY A 247 2.75 15.36 8.37
C GLY A 247 1.66 14.29 8.38
N LYS A 248 0.92 14.21 9.50
CA LYS A 248 -0.25 13.35 9.73
C LYS A 248 -1.27 13.32 8.58
N SER A 249 -1.35 14.38 7.79
CA SER A 249 -2.18 14.45 6.58
C SER A 249 -1.95 13.31 5.59
N SER A 250 -0.72 12.79 5.49
CA SER A 250 -0.29 11.88 4.42
C SER A 250 -0.43 10.41 4.78
N TYR A 251 -0.38 10.08 6.08
CA TYR A 251 -0.36 8.71 6.59
C TYR A 251 -1.37 8.46 7.73
N GLY A 252 -2.12 9.47 8.16
CA GLY A 252 -3.15 9.36 9.21
C GLY A 252 -2.62 9.30 10.63
N VAL A 253 -1.32 9.04 10.79
CA VAL A 253 -0.60 9.02 12.07
C VAL A 253 0.48 10.08 12.08
N ASP A 254 0.79 10.57 13.27
CA ASP A 254 1.99 11.38 13.49
C ASP A 254 3.13 10.40 13.75
N PHE A 255 4.17 10.45 12.91
CA PHE A 255 5.35 9.59 13.03
C PHE A 255 6.56 10.53 13.02
N GLY A 256 6.98 10.89 14.22
CA GLY A 256 7.95 11.96 14.45
C GLY A 256 9.40 11.47 14.41
N ALA A 257 10.32 12.39 14.71
CA ALA A 257 11.74 12.07 14.86
C ALA A 257 11.95 10.97 15.93
N ASP A 258 11.25 11.04 17.07
CA ASP A 258 11.33 10.06 18.14
C ASP A 258 10.88 8.66 17.69
N ASP A 259 9.82 8.57 16.86
CA ASP A 259 9.37 7.30 16.28
C ASP A 259 10.41 6.72 15.31
N HIS A 260 11.06 7.57 14.51
CA HIS A 260 12.17 7.15 13.64
C HIS A 260 13.40 6.70 14.43
N ASP A 261 13.76 7.39 15.51
CA ASP A 261 14.86 7.00 16.40
C ASP A 261 14.55 5.65 17.06
N GLN A 262 13.33 5.47 17.54
CA GLN A 262 12.88 4.21 18.12
C GLN A 262 12.85 3.08 17.09
N LEU A 263 12.38 3.34 15.86
CA LEU A 263 12.42 2.39 14.76
C LEU A 263 13.87 1.95 14.48
N ALA A 264 14.80 2.89 14.37
CA ALA A 264 16.21 2.59 14.14
C ALA A 264 16.82 1.75 15.29
N ALA A 265 16.47 2.03 16.54
CA ALA A 265 16.87 1.21 17.67
C ALA A 265 16.31 -0.23 17.58
N LEU A 266 15.03 -0.38 17.23
CA LEU A 266 14.40 -1.69 17.06
C LEU A 266 14.99 -2.47 15.88
N VAL A 267 15.40 -1.81 14.80
CA VAL A 267 16.09 -2.44 13.67
C VAL A 267 17.42 -3.04 14.11
N ARG A 268 18.20 -2.34 14.95
CA ARG A 268 19.43 -2.89 15.53
C ARG A 268 19.15 -4.10 16.42
N LEU A 269 18.20 -3.98 17.34
CA LEU A 269 17.82 -5.09 18.23
C LEU A 269 17.33 -6.32 17.43
N ALA A 270 16.57 -6.11 16.36
CA ALA A 270 16.13 -7.19 15.47
C ALA A 270 17.30 -7.84 14.73
N HIS A 271 18.23 -7.04 14.20
CA HIS A 271 19.45 -7.54 13.58
C HIS A 271 20.29 -8.37 14.55
N ASP A 272 20.50 -7.87 15.78
CA ASP A 272 21.25 -8.58 16.83
C ASP A 272 20.55 -9.90 17.23
N GLY A 273 19.21 -9.94 17.15
CA GLY A 273 18.39 -11.16 17.30
C GLY A 273 18.42 -12.11 16.09
N GLY A 274 19.20 -11.80 15.05
CA GLY A 274 19.34 -12.59 13.83
C GLY A 274 18.25 -12.35 12.77
N VAL A 275 17.37 -11.36 12.97
CA VAL A 275 16.30 -11.02 12.01
C VAL A 275 16.90 -10.28 10.82
N ARG A 276 16.49 -10.65 9.61
CA ARG A 276 16.81 -9.91 8.38
C ARG A 276 15.80 -8.78 8.21
N VAL A 277 16.26 -7.55 8.20
CA VAL A 277 15.39 -6.37 8.13
C VAL A 277 15.68 -5.56 6.86
N MET A 278 14.61 -5.17 6.18
CA MET A 278 14.64 -4.19 5.10
C MET A 278 13.80 -2.97 5.50
N VAL A 279 14.38 -1.77 5.36
CA VAL A 279 13.70 -0.50 5.63
C VAL A 279 13.66 0.32 4.35
N THR A 280 12.52 0.96 4.05
CA THR A 280 12.41 1.95 2.98
C THR A 280 11.95 3.29 3.53
N LEU A 281 12.70 4.36 3.26
CA LEU A 281 12.48 5.70 3.82
C LEU A 281 12.84 6.78 2.80
N ASN A 282 12.42 8.03 3.03
CA ASN A 282 13.04 9.16 2.36
C ASN A 282 14.49 9.35 2.83
N TRP A 283 15.34 9.86 1.94
CA TRP A 283 16.66 10.33 2.33
C TRP A 283 16.58 11.62 3.17
N SER A 284 17.29 11.61 4.29
CA SER A 284 17.67 12.78 5.10
C SER A 284 19.02 12.47 5.74
N GLU A 285 19.77 13.49 6.19
CA GLU A 285 21.01 13.25 6.94
C GLU A 285 20.73 12.48 8.23
N GLN A 286 19.60 12.78 8.88
CA GLN A 286 19.14 12.13 10.10
C GLN A 286 18.87 10.64 9.86
N ASN A 287 18.14 10.28 8.79
CA ASN A 287 17.96 8.88 8.40
C ASN A 287 19.30 8.23 8.02
N GLY A 288 20.20 8.97 7.37
CA GLY A 288 21.57 8.51 7.11
C GLY A 288 22.30 8.08 8.39
N SER A 289 22.28 8.93 9.42
CA SER A 289 22.91 8.65 10.72
C SER A 289 22.20 7.55 11.50
N ARG A 290 20.86 7.53 11.52
CA ARG A 290 20.05 6.51 12.23
C ARG A 290 20.40 5.09 11.84
N TYR A 291 20.76 4.87 10.57
CA TYR A 291 21.07 3.55 10.02
C TYR A 291 22.54 3.39 9.63
N GLU A 292 23.44 4.18 10.23
CA GLU A 292 24.88 3.96 10.11
C GLU A 292 25.26 2.55 10.60
N GLY A 293 26.20 1.91 9.88
CA GLY A 293 26.60 0.51 10.11
C GLY A 293 25.85 -0.52 9.27
N PHE A 294 24.75 -0.14 8.62
CA PHE A 294 24.02 -1.02 7.69
C PHE A 294 24.26 -0.67 6.22
N LEU A 295 23.94 -1.62 5.33
CA LEU A 295 23.96 -1.40 3.89
C LEU A 295 22.87 -0.40 3.53
N ARG A 296 23.25 0.65 2.80
CA ARG A 296 22.39 1.78 2.46
C ARG A 296 22.48 2.09 0.98
N PHE A 297 21.35 2.03 0.31
CA PHE A 297 21.23 2.28 -1.12
C PHE A 297 20.24 3.39 -1.41
N PHE A 298 20.58 4.23 -2.38
CA PHE A 298 19.73 5.27 -2.92
C PHE A 298 19.03 4.75 -4.15
N ARG A 299 17.70 4.85 -4.13
CA ARG A 299 16.85 4.65 -5.29
C ARG A 299 16.30 6.01 -5.72
N LEU A 300 16.54 6.38 -6.97
CA LEU A 300 15.86 7.52 -7.58
C LEU A 300 14.40 7.14 -7.81
N GLN A 301 13.49 7.96 -7.31
CA GLN A 301 12.06 7.78 -7.48
C GLN A 301 11.48 8.88 -8.37
N ASP A 302 10.92 8.47 -9.50
CA ASP A 302 10.20 9.37 -10.38
C ASP A 302 8.77 9.59 -9.87
N TRP A 303 8.53 10.75 -9.28
CA TRP A 303 7.18 11.16 -8.90
C TRP A 303 6.43 11.75 -10.11
N PRO A 304 5.27 11.18 -10.48
CA PRO A 304 4.45 11.74 -11.55
C PRO A 304 3.92 13.10 -11.07
N SER A 305 4.40 14.18 -11.67
CA SER A 305 4.03 15.54 -11.30
C SER A 305 3.35 16.23 -12.48
N ARG A 306 2.30 16.99 -12.18
CA ARG A 306 1.59 17.86 -13.14
C ARG A 306 2.29 19.23 -13.14
N GLY A 307 3.37 19.38 -13.92
CA GLY A 307 4.06 20.67 -14.09
C GLY A 307 5.36 20.52 -14.89
N SER A 308 5.84 21.59 -15.50
CA SER A 308 6.91 21.59 -16.53
C SER A 308 8.33 21.24 -16.05
N ASP A 309 8.68 21.37 -14.76
CA ASP A 309 10.04 21.09 -14.30
C ASP A 309 10.25 19.66 -13.80
N ARG A 310 10.68 18.80 -14.73
CA ARG A 310 10.98 17.38 -14.47
C ARG A 310 12.29 17.16 -13.70
N LYS A 311 13.22 18.14 -13.69
CA LYS A 311 14.57 18.01 -13.10
C LYS A 311 14.62 18.19 -11.58
N GLU A 312 13.72 18.96 -10.98
CA GLU A 312 13.70 19.18 -9.52
C GLU A 312 13.03 18.05 -8.70
N ARG A 313 12.65 16.93 -9.35
CA ARG A 313 11.59 16.04 -8.83
C ARG A 313 11.99 14.58 -8.63
N GLN A 314 13.28 14.28 -8.69
CA GLN A 314 13.77 12.96 -8.29
C GLN A 314 13.82 12.90 -6.77
N GLY A 315 12.83 12.24 -6.16
CA GLY A 315 12.91 11.90 -4.75
C GLY A 315 14.00 10.86 -4.55
N GLN A 316 14.83 11.04 -3.53
CA GLN A 316 15.80 10.03 -3.12
C GLN A 316 15.15 9.16 -2.03
N GLU A 317 14.90 7.90 -2.37
CA GLU A 317 14.47 6.89 -1.40
C GLU A 317 15.71 6.13 -0.91
N LEU A 318 15.83 5.98 0.40
CA LEU A 318 16.83 5.17 1.06
C LEU A 318 16.27 3.75 1.27
N VAL A 319 17.00 2.75 0.79
CA VAL A 319 16.77 1.33 1.09
C VAL A 319 17.89 0.88 2.02
N ILE A 320 17.54 0.42 3.22
CA ILE A 320 18.49 -0.10 4.21
C ILE A 320 18.31 -1.61 4.34
N LEU A 321 19.41 -2.35 4.33
CA LEU A 321 19.43 -3.80 4.58
C LEU A 321 20.35 -4.12 5.76
N THR A 322 19.87 -4.94 6.69
CA THR A 322 20.69 -5.46 7.82
C THR A 322 21.37 -6.79 7.50
N TYR A 323 21.39 -7.19 6.23
CA TYR A 323 21.91 -8.47 5.75
C TYR A 323 22.47 -8.34 4.34
N ASP A 324 23.40 -9.21 3.99
CA ASP A 324 23.92 -9.35 2.63
C ASP A 324 22.93 -10.17 1.78
N ALA A 325 22.17 -9.50 0.92
CA ALA A 325 21.28 -10.18 -0.01
C ALA A 325 22.08 -10.99 -1.06
N PRO A 326 21.64 -12.19 -1.43
CA PRO A 326 22.26 -12.92 -2.53
C PRO A 326 22.26 -12.09 -3.82
N HIS A 327 23.41 -12.02 -4.49
CA HIS A 327 23.60 -11.24 -5.72
C HIS A 327 23.28 -9.74 -5.59
N LEU A 328 23.42 -9.16 -4.39
CA LEU A 328 23.09 -7.76 -4.12
C LEU A 328 23.75 -6.79 -5.12
N GLU A 329 25.06 -6.91 -5.37
CA GLU A 329 25.76 -6.02 -6.30
C GLU A 329 25.23 -6.11 -7.74
N PHE A 330 24.84 -7.30 -8.19
CA PHE A 330 24.24 -7.48 -9.50
C PHE A 330 22.89 -6.74 -9.59
N PHE A 331 22.01 -6.99 -8.62
CA PHE A 331 20.70 -6.34 -8.59
C PHE A 331 20.82 -4.83 -8.41
N ARG A 332 21.71 -4.36 -7.53
CA ARG A 332 22.00 -2.94 -7.30
C ARG A 332 22.30 -2.23 -8.61
N ARG A 333 23.24 -2.77 -9.40
CA ARG A 333 23.60 -2.23 -10.72
C ARG A 333 22.43 -2.27 -11.70
N GLN A 334 21.72 -3.39 -11.78
CA GLN A 334 20.57 -3.54 -12.67
C GLN A 334 19.46 -2.52 -12.35
N MET A 335 19.24 -2.22 -11.06
CA MET A 335 18.22 -1.30 -10.58
C MET A 335 18.68 0.16 -10.56
N GLY A 336 19.94 0.44 -10.90
CA GLY A 336 20.53 1.79 -10.82
C GLY A 336 20.58 2.33 -9.39
N TRP A 337 20.71 1.46 -8.39
CA TRP A 337 20.82 1.88 -6.99
C TRP A 337 22.25 2.35 -6.70
N LEU A 338 22.37 3.49 -6.04
CA LEU A 338 23.66 4.09 -5.71
C LEU A 338 23.99 3.84 -4.23
N THR A 339 25.25 3.68 -3.88
CA THR A 339 25.69 3.71 -2.47
C THR A 339 25.73 5.16 -1.95
N VAL A 340 25.82 5.33 -0.63
CA VAL A 340 26.02 6.65 0.00
C VAL A 340 27.25 7.34 -0.55
N ASP A 341 28.35 6.60 -0.73
CA ASP A 341 29.61 7.17 -1.21
C ASP A 341 29.55 7.52 -2.69
N GLU A 342 28.86 6.72 -3.52
CA GLU A 342 28.62 7.04 -4.93
C GLU A 342 27.79 8.34 -5.07
N VAL A 343 26.76 8.55 -4.23
CA VAL A 343 25.98 9.79 -4.23
C VAL A 343 26.82 10.99 -3.78
N ARG A 344 27.65 10.83 -2.74
CA ARG A 344 28.56 11.89 -2.27
C ARG A 344 29.59 12.26 -3.35
N ALA A 345 30.18 11.27 -4.01
CA ALA A 345 31.12 11.48 -5.10
C ALA A 345 30.48 12.23 -6.28
N GLN A 346 29.25 11.88 -6.66
CA GLN A 346 28.53 12.58 -7.74
C GLN A 346 28.22 14.04 -7.41
N ARG A 347 27.89 14.36 -6.14
CA ARG A 347 27.63 15.75 -5.72
C ARG A 347 28.89 16.62 -5.81
N ASN A 348 30.02 16.11 -5.31
CA ASN A 348 31.29 16.84 -5.36
C ASN A 348 31.73 17.15 -6.80
N THR A 349 31.51 16.23 -7.74
CA THR A 349 31.83 16.46 -9.16
C THR A 349 30.92 17.52 -9.79
N ASN A 350 29.63 17.52 -9.45
CA ASN A 350 28.68 18.51 -9.98
C ASN A 350 28.92 19.92 -9.42
N ASP A 351 29.23 20.05 -8.14
CA ASP A 351 29.56 21.34 -7.54
C ASP A 351 30.84 21.93 -8.16
N ASN A 352 31.83 21.08 -8.46
CA ASN A 352 33.03 21.50 -9.20
C ASN A 352 32.72 21.90 -10.65
N ALA A 353 31.82 21.19 -11.35
CA ALA A 353 31.42 21.55 -12.72
C ALA A 353 30.61 22.86 -12.78
N VAL A 354 29.83 23.18 -11.73
CA VAL A 354 29.15 24.48 -11.60
C VAL A 354 30.17 25.59 -11.34
N LEU A 355 31.20 25.34 -10.53
CA LEU A 355 32.27 26.31 -10.30
C LEU A 355 33.15 26.55 -11.55
N GLU A 356 33.44 25.52 -12.35
CA GLU A 356 34.22 25.64 -13.60
C GLU A 356 33.46 26.29 -14.77
N SER A 357 32.12 26.30 -14.73
CA SER A 357 31.29 26.97 -15.76
C SER A 357 31.00 28.45 -15.44
N VAL A 358 31.41 28.92 -14.26
CA VAL A 358 31.28 30.30 -13.78
C VAL A 358 32.64 31.01 -13.74
N ALA A 359 33.74 30.28 -13.88
CA ALA A 359 35.10 30.79 -14.08
C ALA A 359 35.42 30.93 -15.58
#